data_AF-A0A7J8EC33-F1
#
_entry.id   AF-A0A7J8EC33-F1
#
_cell.length_a   1.000
_cell.length_b   1.000
_cell.length_c   1.000
_cell.angle_alpha   90.00
_cell.angle_beta   90.00
_cell.angle_gamma   90.00
#
_symmetry.space_group_name_H-M   'P 1'
#
loop_
_entity.id
_entity.type
_entity.pdbx_description
1 polymer ?
#
loop_
_entity_poly.entity_id
_entity_poly.type
_entity_poly.pdbx_seq_one_letter_code
_entity_poly.pdbx_strand_id
1 'polypeptide(L)'
;MDATTAPHHIPPEMPQYGEANHIFELMQNMLEQLLIHQPKDPIPFMINHLQRDNDNVPRVIILGPPASGKTTIAMWLRKHLNCSLLTVENLIARQHSSLAAGARSQFQKMKAVPRRLLVKLIQERMQEEDCVSQMRKLRSGCVILTN
;
A
#
# COMPACT_ATOMS: atom_id res chain seq x y z
N MET A 1 40.00 10.93 10.06
CA MET A 1 40.02 11.41 8.66
C MET A 1 38.58 11.58 8.23
N ASP A 2 38.17 12.81 7.95
CA ASP A 2 36.81 13.14 7.55
C ASP A 2 36.61 12.71 6.09
N ALA A 3 35.69 11.77 5.85
CA ALA A 3 35.43 11.21 4.52
C ALA A 3 34.76 12.21 3.56
N THR A 4 34.39 13.41 4.05
CA THR A 4 33.70 14.44 3.27
C THR A 4 34.62 15.45 2.57
N THR A 5 35.93 15.40 2.82
CA THR A 5 36.90 16.38 2.27
C THR A 5 37.44 16.09 0.86
N ALA A 6 37.15 14.91 0.29
CA ALA A 6 37.63 14.55 -1.05
C ALA A 6 36.62 14.99 -2.13
N PRO A 7 37.07 15.54 -3.29
CA PRO A 7 36.17 15.92 -4.36
C PRO A 7 35.41 14.69 -4.86
N HIS A 8 34.08 14.74 -4.74
CA HIS A 8 33.21 13.69 -5.24
C HIS A 8 33.29 13.63 -6.77
N HIS A 9 34.03 12.66 -7.30
CA HIS A 9 34.05 12.35 -8.72
C HIS A 9 32.76 11.62 -9.09
N ILE A 10 31.74 12.37 -9.53
CA ILE A 10 30.54 11.82 -10.13
C ILE A 10 30.87 11.49 -11.60
N PRO A 11 30.80 10.23 -12.04
CA PRO A 11 31.04 9.86 -13.43
C PRO A 11 30.05 10.57 -14.36
N PRO A 12 30.46 11.01 -15.57
CA PRO A 12 29.56 11.67 -16.51
C PRO A 12 28.42 10.76 -16.98
N GLU A 13 28.56 9.44 -16.86
CA GLU A 13 27.53 8.44 -17.19
C GLU A 13 26.46 8.29 -16.10
N MET A 14 26.68 8.86 -14.90
CA MET A 14 25.78 8.71 -13.76
C MET A 14 24.32 9.09 -14.08
N PRO A 15 24.02 10.21 -14.77
CA PRO A 15 22.64 10.56 -15.10
C PRO A 15 21.94 9.50 -15.93
N GLN A 16 22.63 8.96 -16.94
CA GLN A 16 22.06 7.92 -17.81
C GLN A 16 21.82 6.62 -17.04
N TYR A 17 22.75 6.23 -16.17
CA TYR A 17 22.59 5.08 -15.30
C TYR A 17 21.44 5.27 -14.31
N GLY A 18 21.33 6.45 -13.70
CA GLY A 18 20.30 6.79 -12.74
C GLY A 18 18.89 6.76 -13.33
N GLU A 19 18.74 7.25 -14.56
CA GLU A 19 17.48 7.19 -15.30
C GLU A 19 17.13 5.75 -15.70
N ALA A 20 18.06 5.02 -16.31
CA ALA A 20 17.83 3.66 -16.78
C ALA A 20 17.46 2.66 -15.66
N ASN A 21 17.88 2.94 -14.43
CA ASN A 21 17.62 2.08 -13.26
C ASN A 21 16.63 2.71 -12.27
N HIS A 22 15.90 3.76 -12.65
CA HIS A 22 14.90 4.43 -11.80
C HIS A 22 15.45 4.91 -10.44
N ILE A 23 16.75 5.19 -10.34
CA ILE A 23 17.41 5.57 -9.08
C ILE A 23 16.93 6.95 -8.61
N PHE A 24 16.71 7.88 -9.53
CA PHE A 24 16.20 9.21 -9.19
C PHE A 24 14.78 9.16 -8.63
N GLU A 25 13.91 8.36 -9.26
CA GLU A 25 12.54 8.12 -8.80
C GLU A 25 12.52 7.45 -7.43
N LEU A 26 13.35 6.41 -7.25
CA LEU A 26 13.52 5.73 -5.97
C LEU A 26 13.96 6.70 -4.86
N MET A 27 14.97 7.53 -5.14
CA MET A 27 15.47 8.52 -4.19
C MET A 27 14.41 9.56 -3.83
N GLN A 28 13.64 10.04 -4.82
CA GLN A 28 12.53 10.97 -4.59
C GLN A 28 11.46 10.33 -3.70
N ASN A 29 11.00 9.12 -4.03
CA ASN A 29 10.00 8.40 -3.24
C ASN A 29 10.47 8.17 -1.81
N MET A 30 11.72 7.74 -1.61
CA MET A 30 12.31 7.58 -0.28
C MET A 30 12.31 8.89 0.51
N LEU A 31 12.68 10.01 -0.13
CA LEU A 31 12.70 11.32 0.51
C LEU A 31 11.28 11.76 0.91
N GLU A 32 10.29 11.58 0.04
CA GLU A 32 8.89 11.85 0.35
C GLU A 32 8.42 11.07 1.57
N GLN A 33 8.73 9.76 1.65
CA GLN A 33 8.35 8.93 2.81
C GLN A 33 8.99 9.41 4.11
N LEU A 34 10.26 9.84 4.07
CA LEU A 34 10.94 10.41 5.24
C LEU A 34 10.29 11.72 5.70
N LEU A 35 9.91 12.59 4.76
CA LEU A 35 9.25 13.86 5.06
C LEU A 35 7.86 13.67 5.65
N ILE A 36 7.09 12.69 5.16
CA ILE A 36 5.74 12.37 5.63
C ILE A 36 5.79 11.74 7.03
N HIS A 37 6.65 10.74 7.22
CA HIS A 37 6.61 9.92 8.43
C HIS A 37 7.53 10.42 9.55
N GLN A 38 8.52 11.26 9.23
CA GLN A 38 9.51 11.82 10.16
C GLN A 38 9.96 10.82 11.23
N PRO A 39 10.50 9.65 10.81
CA PRO A 39 10.91 8.62 11.74
C PRO A 39 12.06 9.11 12.63
N LYS A 40 12.10 8.64 13.89
CA LYS A 40 13.21 8.93 14.81
C LYS A 40 14.55 8.44 14.27
N ASP A 41 14.54 7.25 13.66
CA ASP A 41 15.71 6.61 13.05
C ASP A 41 15.48 6.45 11.53
N PRO A 42 16.02 7.35 10.68
CA PRO A 42 15.72 7.37 9.26
C PRO A 42 16.36 6.21 8.47
N ILE A 43 17.57 5.78 8.82
CA ILE A 43 18.28 4.72 8.08
C ILE A 43 17.55 3.37 8.16
N PRO A 44 17.16 2.85 9.35
CA PRO A 44 16.38 1.63 9.45
C PRO A 44 15.02 1.74 8.74
N PHE A 45 14.40 2.93 8.76
CA PHE A 45 13.15 3.17 8.05
C PHE A 45 13.34 3.01 6.53
N MET A 46 14.38 3.62 5.95
CA MET A 46 14.68 3.50 4.52
C MET A 46 15.00 2.06 4.10
N ILE A 47 15.78 1.32 4.89
CA ILE A 47 16.09 -0.09 4.60
C ILE A 47 14.81 -0.91 4.55
N ASN A 48 13.94 -0.77 5.55
CA ASN A 48 12.66 -1.46 5.60
C ASN A 48 11.74 -1.05 4.44
N HIS A 49 11.78 0.22 4.03
CA HIS A 49 11.00 0.73 2.89
C HIS A 49 11.45 0.08 1.59
N LEU A 50 12.75 0.08 1.31
CA LEU A 50 13.34 -0.57 0.12
C LEU A 50 13.05 -2.08 0.07
N GLN A 51 13.08 -2.76 1.23
CA GLN A 51 12.76 -4.20 1.30
C GLN A 51 11.29 -4.52 1.00
N ARG A 52 10.37 -3.58 1.19
CA ARG A 52 8.94 -3.79 0.93
C ARG A 52 8.58 -3.73 -0.56
N ASP A 53 9.37 -3.01 -1.36
CA ASP A 53 9.18 -2.86 -2.82
C ASP A 53 7.72 -2.58 -3.22
N ASN A 54 7.07 -1.66 -2.50
CA ASN A 54 5.62 -1.43 -2.56
C ASN A 54 5.27 -0.05 -3.15
N ASP A 55 6.25 0.70 -3.63
CA ASP A 55 6.05 2.07 -4.15
C ASP A 55 5.20 2.09 -5.42
N ASN A 56 5.27 1.01 -6.19
CA ASN A 56 4.58 0.88 -7.48
C ASN A 56 3.25 0.14 -7.39
N VAL A 57 2.75 -0.15 -6.19
CA VAL A 57 1.50 -0.88 -6.00
C VAL A 57 0.33 0.11 -5.86
N PRO A 58 -0.61 0.16 -6.84
CA PRO A 58 -1.68 1.13 -6.80
C PRO A 58 -2.67 0.81 -5.67
N ARG A 59 -2.88 1.80 -4.80
CA ARG A 59 -3.89 1.77 -3.73
C ARG A 59 -4.99 2.76 -4.09
N VAL A 60 -6.13 2.24 -4.51
CA VAL A 60 -7.27 3.03 -4.99
C VAL A 60 -8.38 3.02 -3.96
N ILE A 61 -8.88 4.19 -3.59
CA ILE A 61 -10.07 4.32 -2.73
C ILE A 61 -11.18 4.92 -3.58
N ILE A 62 -12.34 4.26 -3.65
CA ILE A 62 -13.49 4.73 -4.42
C ILE A 62 -14.56 5.25 -3.45
N LEU A 63 -14.78 6.55 -3.50
CA LEU A 63 -15.73 7.29 -2.67
C LEU A 63 -16.94 7.75 -3.53
N GLY A 64 -18.14 7.79 -2.95
CA GLY A 64 -19.32 8.34 -3.63
C GLY A 64 -20.67 7.95 -2.99
N PRO A 65 -21.78 8.63 -3.35
CA PRO A 65 -23.11 8.36 -2.81
C PRO A 65 -23.67 6.99 -3.26
N PRO A 66 -24.51 6.31 -2.47
CA PRO A 66 -25.07 5.00 -2.83
C PRO A 66 -25.71 5.01 -4.22
N ALA A 67 -25.62 3.88 -4.94
CA ALA A 67 -26.04 3.72 -6.33
C ALA A 67 -25.30 4.54 -7.41
N SER A 68 -24.22 5.27 -7.09
CA SER A 68 -23.40 5.99 -8.09
C SER A 68 -22.49 5.13 -8.98
N GLY A 69 -22.63 3.79 -8.94
CA GLY A 69 -21.80 2.88 -9.75
C GLY A 69 -20.39 2.59 -9.20
N LYS A 70 -20.08 2.97 -7.94
CA LYS A 70 -18.78 2.68 -7.29
C LYS A 70 -18.35 1.23 -7.44
N THR A 71 -19.25 0.30 -7.16
CA THR A 71 -18.98 -1.14 -7.19
C THR A 71 -18.65 -1.60 -8.61
N THR A 72 -19.31 -1.03 -9.62
CA THR A 72 -19.04 -1.31 -11.04
C THR A 72 -17.61 -0.88 -11.41
N ILE A 73 -17.20 0.33 -11.02
CA ILE A 73 -15.84 0.83 -11.26
C ILE A 73 -14.81 -0.02 -10.51
N ALA A 74 -15.10 -0.40 -9.26
CA ALA A 74 -14.21 -1.22 -8.46
C ALA A 74 -13.99 -2.62 -9.05
N MET A 75 -15.06 -3.26 -9.54
CA MET A 75 -14.99 -4.55 -10.23
C MET A 75 -14.22 -4.43 -11.54
N TRP A 76 -14.43 -3.35 -12.29
CA TRP A 76 -13.70 -3.06 -13.51
C TRP A 76 -12.20 -2.89 -13.24
N LEU A 77 -11.81 -2.06 -12.28
CA LEU A 77 -10.42 -1.86 -11.87
C LEU A 77 -9.78 -3.17 -11.38
N ARG A 78 -10.49 -3.97 -10.58
CA ARG A 78 -10.04 -5.30 -10.18
C ARG A 78 -9.69 -6.17 -11.40
N LYS A 79 -10.54 -6.18 -12.43
CA LYS A 79 -10.32 -6.99 -13.64
C LYS A 79 -9.13 -6.50 -14.47
N HIS A 80 -8.96 -5.18 -14.59
CA HIS A 80 -7.93 -4.58 -15.44
C HIS A 80 -6.57 -4.45 -14.77
N LEU A 81 -6.53 -4.21 -13.46
CA LEU A 81 -5.32 -4.02 -12.68
C LEU A 81 -4.95 -5.25 -11.85
N ASN A 82 -5.75 -6.32 -11.93
CA ASN A 82 -5.60 -7.56 -11.16
C ASN A 82 -5.49 -7.32 -9.62
N CYS A 83 -6.19 -6.31 -9.13
CA CYS A 83 -6.10 -5.85 -7.74
C CYS A 83 -7.03 -6.62 -6.79
N SER A 84 -6.65 -6.71 -5.52
CA SER A 84 -7.54 -7.20 -4.46
C SER A 84 -8.63 -6.18 -4.16
N LEU A 85 -9.89 -6.63 -4.13
CA LEU A 85 -11.05 -5.78 -3.83
C LEU A 85 -11.41 -5.92 -2.35
N LEU A 86 -11.29 -4.82 -1.60
CA LEU A 86 -11.65 -4.76 -0.20
C LEU A 86 -13.05 -4.17 -0.04
N THR A 87 -13.99 -5.05 0.32
CA THR A 87 -15.33 -4.69 0.79
C THR A 87 -15.49 -5.07 2.26
N VAL A 88 -16.45 -4.46 2.94
CA VAL A 88 -16.78 -4.78 4.33
C VAL A 88 -17.14 -6.26 4.46
N GLU A 89 -17.89 -6.82 3.51
CA GLU A 89 -18.24 -8.24 3.49
C GLU A 89 -17.00 -9.13 3.35
N ASN A 90 -16.08 -8.79 2.44
CA ASN A 90 -14.84 -9.54 2.24
C ASN A 90 -13.92 -9.49 3.46
N LEU A 91 -13.84 -8.33 4.14
CA LEU A 91 -13.03 -8.16 5.34
C LEU A 91 -13.59 -8.99 6.51
N ILE A 92 -14.93 -9.06 6.63
CA ILE A 92 -15.62 -9.82 7.67
C ILE A 92 -15.62 -11.31 7.36
N ALA A 93 -15.72 -11.73 6.09
CA ALA A 93 -15.80 -13.14 5.68
C ALA A 93 -14.52 -13.96 5.91
N ARG A 94 -13.45 -13.38 6.48
CA ARG A 94 -12.15 -14.01 6.70
C ARG A 94 -12.10 -14.91 7.93
N GLN A 95 -11.85 -16.21 7.73
CA GLN A 95 -11.94 -17.22 8.81
C GLN A 95 -10.74 -17.25 9.76
N HIS A 96 -9.58 -16.77 9.33
CA HIS A 96 -8.33 -16.85 10.09
C HIS A 96 -7.94 -15.57 10.85
N SER A 97 -8.73 -14.49 10.75
CA SER A 97 -8.48 -13.25 11.52
C SER A 97 -9.36 -13.21 12.76
N SER A 98 -8.74 -13.07 13.93
CA SER A 98 -9.44 -12.87 15.21
C SER A 98 -10.21 -11.55 15.24
N LEU A 99 -9.70 -10.52 14.54
CA LEU A 99 -10.39 -9.25 14.32
C LEU A 99 -11.64 -9.42 13.45
N ALA A 100 -11.55 -10.23 12.38
CA ALA A 100 -12.69 -10.55 11.53
C ALA A 100 -13.76 -11.35 12.28
N ALA A 101 -13.38 -12.28 13.16
CA ALA A 101 -14.31 -13.01 14.03
C ALA A 101 -15.08 -12.08 14.98
N GLY A 102 -14.38 -11.13 15.62
CA GLY A 102 -15.01 -10.09 16.43
C GLY A 102 -15.96 -9.21 15.61
N ALA A 103 -15.54 -8.79 14.42
CA ALA A 103 -16.36 -7.98 13.52
C ALA A 103 -17.62 -8.71 13.02
N ARG A 104 -17.54 -10.01 12.70
CA ARG A 104 -18.69 -10.86 12.35
C ARG A 104 -19.76 -10.84 13.44
N SER A 105 -19.33 -11.05 14.69
CA SER A 105 -20.26 -11.13 15.83
C SER A 105 -21.01 -9.82 16.05
N GLN A 106 -20.37 -8.67 15.77
CA GLN A 106 -20.96 -7.35 15.86
C GLN A 106 -21.82 -7.01 14.64
N PHE A 107 -21.39 -7.41 13.45
CA PHE A 107 -22.13 -7.23 12.21
C PHE A 107 -23.46 -8.01 12.23
N GLN A 108 -23.47 -9.22 12.78
CA GLN A 108 -24.69 -10.01 12.97
C GLN A 108 -25.67 -9.36 13.97
N LYS A 109 -25.17 -8.60 14.95
CA LYS A 109 -25.99 -7.96 16.00
C LYS A 109 -26.48 -6.56 15.61
N MET A 110 -25.64 -5.75 14.96
CA MET A 110 -25.91 -4.32 14.71
C MET A 110 -25.96 -3.95 13.23
N LYS A 111 -25.77 -4.89 12.30
CA LYS A 111 -25.68 -4.67 10.83
C LYS A 111 -24.62 -3.63 10.39
N ALA A 112 -23.74 -3.19 11.29
CA ALA A 112 -22.71 -2.21 11.03
C ALA A 112 -21.44 -2.55 11.83
N VAL A 113 -20.28 -2.40 11.19
CA VAL A 113 -18.97 -2.55 11.86
C VAL A 113 -18.50 -1.19 12.37
N PRO A 114 -18.04 -1.08 13.63
CA PRO A 114 -17.47 0.17 14.14
C PRO A 114 -16.30 0.66 13.28
N ARG A 115 -16.25 1.97 12.97
CA ARG A 115 -15.22 2.55 12.08
C ARG A 115 -13.80 2.22 12.51
N ARG A 116 -13.52 2.24 13.83
CA ARG A 116 -12.21 1.88 14.38
C ARG A 116 -11.83 0.42 14.10
N LEU A 117 -12.80 -0.49 14.12
CA LEU A 117 -12.58 -1.90 13.81
C LEU A 117 -12.38 -2.10 12.30
N LEU A 118 -13.14 -1.37 11.47
CA LEU A 118 -12.99 -1.39 10.02
C LEU A 118 -11.59 -0.93 9.58
N VAL A 119 -11.07 0.17 10.15
CA VAL A 119 -9.70 0.64 9.85
C VAL A 119 -8.66 -0.41 10.20
N LYS A 120 -8.79 -1.08 11.36
CA LYS A 120 -7.89 -2.16 11.76
C LYS A 120 -7.94 -3.36 10.81
N LEU A 121 -9.14 -3.74 10.35
CA LEU A 121 -9.32 -4.82 9.37
C LEU A 121 -8.68 -4.48 8.02
N ILE A 122 -8.81 -3.22 7.57
CA ILE A 122 -8.16 -2.74 6.35
C ILE A 122 -6.65 -2.76 6.52
N GLN A 123 -6.12 -2.24 7.63
CA GLN A 123 -4.68 -2.24 7.92
C GLN A 123 -4.09 -3.65 7.96
N GLU A 124 -4.77 -4.60 8.63
CA GLU A 124 -4.37 -6.01 8.64
C GLU A 124 -4.33 -6.58 7.22
N ARG A 125 -5.38 -6.32 6.43
CA ARG A 125 -5.47 -6.85 5.06
C ARG A 125 -4.43 -6.25 4.10
N MET A 126 -4.02 -5.02 4.34
CA MET A 126 -2.97 -4.33 3.56
C MET A 126 -1.56 -4.83 3.88
N GLN A 127 -1.35 -5.57 4.97
CA GLN A 127 -0.05 -6.12 5.36
C GLN A 127 0.17 -7.55 4.81
N GLU A 128 -0.83 -8.15 4.19
CA GLU A 128 -0.73 -9.49 3.58
C GLU A 128 0.01 -9.46 2.24
N GLU A 129 0.66 -10.58 1.91
CA GLU A 129 1.48 -10.73 0.70
C GLU A 129 0.74 -10.34 -0.58
N ASP A 130 -0.55 -10.66 -0.69
CA ASP A 130 -1.46 -10.26 -1.77
C ASP A 130 -1.61 -8.74 -1.97
N CYS A 131 -1.20 -7.92 -1.01
CA CYS A 131 -1.32 -6.46 -1.03
C CYS A 131 0.01 -5.74 -0.81
N VAL A 132 1.09 -6.50 -0.56
CA VAL A 132 2.41 -5.97 -0.25
C VAL A 132 3.41 -6.24 -1.37
N SER A 133 3.33 -7.37 -2.06
CA SER A 133 4.45 -7.85 -2.89
C SER A 133 4.14 -7.95 -4.38
N GLN A 134 5.04 -7.40 -5.20
CA GLN A 134 5.06 -7.49 -6.67
C GLN A 134 5.74 -8.76 -7.22
N MET A 135 6.11 -9.74 -6.38
CA MET A 135 6.94 -10.86 -6.85
C MET A 135 6.17 -11.83 -7.77
N ARG A 136 6.42 -11.62 -9.07
CA ARG A 136 6.21 -12.51 -10.23
C ARG A 136 4.76 -12.63 -10.73
N LYS A 137 4.48 -11.80 -11.75
CA LYS A 137 3.48 -11.91 -12.83
C LYS A 137 2.06 -11.37 -12.64
N LEU A 138 1.60 -11.01 -11.45
CA LEU A 138 0.26 -10.42 -11.31
C LEU A 138 0.35 -9.13 -10.47
N ARG A 139 -0.10 -8.01 -11.05
CA ARG A 139 -0.14 -6.69 -10.39
C ARG A 139 -1.11 -6.76 -9.22
N SER A 140 -0.64 -6.52 -7.99
CA SER A 140 -1.45 -6.70 -6.78
C SER A 140 -1.75 -5.36 -6.10
N GLY A 141 -2.49 -4.47 -6.76
CA GLY A 141 -3.01 -3.27 -6.10
C GLY A 141 -4.20 -3.58 -5.20
N CYS A 142 -4.67 -2.57 -4.49
CA CYS A 142 -5.82 -2.69 -3.58
C CYS A 142 -6.88 -1.67 -3.96
N VAL A 143 -8.12 -2.11 -4.16
CA VAL A 143 -9.28 -1.23 -4.37
C VAL A 143 -10.15 -1.29 -3.13
N ILE A 144 -10.27 -0.17 -2.42
CA ILE A 144 -11.09 -0.05 -1.22
C ILE A 144 -12.43 0.59 -1.61
N LEU A 145 -13.50 -0.13 -1.35
CA LEU A 145 -14.86 0.38 -1.44
C LEU A 145 -15.33 0.88 -0.08
N THR A 146 -15.60 2.18 0.03
CA THR A 146 -16.30 2.75 1.18
C THR A 146 -17.76 2.98 0.82
N ASN A 147 -18.68 2.49 1.65
CA ASN A 147 -20.11 2.78 1.55
C ASN A 147 -20.56 3.56 2.79
#